data_AF-A0A9W5Y726-F1
#
_entry.id   AF-A0A9W5Y726-F1
#
_cell.length_a   1.000
_cell.length_b   1.000
_cell.length_c   1.000
_cell.angle_alpha   90.00
_cell.angle_beta   90.00
_cell.angle_gamma   90.00
#
_symmetry.space_group_name_H-M   'P 1'
#
loop_
_entity.id
_entity.type
_entity.pdbx_description
1 polymer ?
#
loop_
_entity_poly.entity_id
_entity_poly.type
_entity_poly.pdbx_seq_one_letter_code
_entity_poly.pdbx_strand_id
1 'polypeptide(L)'
;MGNYIPKTNNNYTHGIRPKSLVNNKRLWRKANRTMGFTFVILGILTMVSIVLPVNYSIYAVVLTITVVIIETVIFMILSNSNKKEKVV
;
A
#
# COMPACT_ATOMS: atom_id res chain seq x y z
N MET A 1 -3.97 -15.27 -2.02
CA MET A 1 -3.27 -14.64 -0.88
C MET A 1 -3.77 -13.24 -0.50
N GLY A 2 -4.15 -12.37 -1.46
CA GLY A 2 -4.67 -11.01 -1.14
C GLY A 2 -5.98 -10.95 -0.33
N ASN A 3 -6.80 -12.00 -0.35
CA ASN A 3 -8.07 -12.05 0.39
C ASN A 3 -7.94 -12.56 1.85
N TYR A 4 -6.76 -13.04 2.25
CA TYR A 4 -6.54 -13.66 3.56
C TYR A 4 -5.84 -12.72 4.55
N ILE A 5 -4.92 -11.88 4.08
CA ILE A 5 -4.20 -10.88 4.88
C ILE A 5 -5.13 -9.85 5.57
N PRO A 6 -6.28 -9.43 4.99
CA PRO A 6 -7.22 -8.55 5.68
C PRO A 6 -7.97 -9.24 6.84
N LYS A 7 -8.02 -10.59 6.85
CA LYS A 7 -8.71 -11.41 7.85
C LYS A 7 -7.77 -11.92 8.94
N THR A 8 -6.45 -11.79 8.79
CA THR A 8 -5.51 -12.16 9.85
C THR A 8 -5.65 -11.18 11.03
N ASN A 9 -5.71 -11.74 12.24
CA ASN A 9 -5.78 -10.94 13.46
C ASN A 9 -4.51 -10.10 13.60
N ASN A 10 -4.66 -8.84 13.99
CA ASN A 10 -3.54 -7.92 14.08
C ASN A 10 -2.77 -8.16 15.38
N ASN A 11 -2.00 -9.25 15.45
CA ASN A 11 -1.18 -9.58 16.61
C ASN A 11 0.10 -8.73 16.62
N TYR A 12 0.38 -8.10 17.76
CA TYR A 12 1.50 -7.17 18.03
C TYR A 12 2.89 -7.84 17.94
N THR A 13 2.97 -9.16 17.81
CA THR A 13 4.20 -9.95 17.92
C THR A 13 5.10 -9.99 16.67
N HIS A 14 4.76 -9.32 15.57
CA HIS A 14 5.54 -9.41 14.33
C HIS A 14 5.86 -8.03 13.71
N GLY A 15 7.10 -7.55 13.89
CA GLY A 15 7.76 -6.50 13.09
C GLY A 15 7.50 -5.02 13.46
N ILE A 16 8.19 -4.11 12.75
CA ILE A 16 8.02 -2.64 12.84
C ILE A 16 6.69 -2.25 12.18
N ARG A 17 5.59 -2.37 12.92
CA ARG A 17 4.27 -1.88 12.48
C ARG A 17 3.92 -0.61 13.25
N PRO A 18 3.37 0.43 12.60
CA PRO A 18 2.87 1.59 13.31
C PRO A 18 1.81 1.14 14.33
N LYS A 19 1.94 1.57 15.60
CA LYS A 19 0.98 1.25 16.67
C LYS A 19 -0.47 1.62 16.30
N SER A 20 -0.65 2.58 15.39
CA SER A 20 -1.96 2.97 14.82
C SER A 20 -2.63 1.87 14.01
N LEU A 21 -1.88 1.01 13.30
CA LEU A 21 -2.47 -0.12 12.57
C LEU A 21 -2.88 -1.23 13.52
N VAL A 22 -2.02 -1.56 14.50
CA VAL A 22 -2.27 -2.67 15.43
C VAL A 22 -3.55 -2.47 16.22
N ASN A 23 -3.83 -1.23 16.63
CA ASN A 23 -4.99 -0.90 17.46
C ASN A 23 -6.29 -0.63 16.67
N ASN A 24 -6.30 -0.74 15.33
CA ASN A 24 -7.48 -0.44 14.52
C ASN A 24 -7.66 -1.42 13.36
N LYS A 25 -8.61 -2.37 13.52
CA LYS A 25 -8.99 -3.35 12.48
C LYS A 25 -9.45 -2.70 11.18
N ARG A 26 -10.05 -1.50 11.23
CA ARG A 26 -10.52 -0.77 10.04
C ARG A 26 -9.34 -0.25 9.21
N LEU A 27 -8.32 0.31 9.87
CA LEU A 27 -7.09 0.75 9.22
C LEU A 27 -6.30 -0.43 8.67
N TRP A 28 -6.18 -1.53 9.42
CA TRP A 28 -5.53 -2.76 8.99
C TRP A 28 -6.15 -3.32 7.70
N ARG A 29 -7.49 -3.47 7.67
CA ARG A 29 -8.20 -3.95 6.49
C ARG A 29 -8.04 -3.01 5.29
N LYS A 30 -8.05 -1.69 5.53
CA LYS A 30 -7.90 -0.69 4.46
C LYS A 30 -6.48 -0.71 3.88
N ALA A 31 -5.45 -0.77 4.72
CA ALA A 31 -4.04 -0.84 4.35
C ALA A 31 -3.70 -2.08 3.50
N ASN A 32 -4.17 -3.24 3.94
CA ASN A 32 -3.90 -4.49 3.23
C ASN A 32 -4.70 -4.59 1.92
N ARG A 33 -5.90 -4.00 1.87
CA ARG A 33 -6.66 -3.89 0.63
C ARG A 33 -5.98 -2.95 -0.37
N THR A 34 -5.47 -1.80 0.09
CA THR A 34 -4.71 -0.88 -0.78
C THR A 34 -3.44 -1.54 -1.30
N MET A 35 -2.64 -2.19 -0.45
CA MET A 35 -1.44 -2.93 -0.88
C MET A 35 -1.74 -4.02 -1.91
N GLY A 36 -2.89 -4.71 -1.79
CA GLY A 36 -3.31 -5.70 -2.76
C GLY A 36 -3.56 -5.09 -4.15
N PHE A 37 -4.23 -3.94 -4.21
CA PHE A 37 -4.44 -3.22 -5.47
C PHE A 37 -3.13 -2.69 -6.04
N THR A 38 -2.27 -2.10 -5.20
CA THR A 38 -0.91 -1.67 -5.56
C THR A 38 -0.15 -2.77 -6.28
N PHE A 39 -0.13 -3.97 -5.69
CA PHE A 39 0.66 -5.08 -6.20
C PHE A 39 0.18 -5.56 -7.58
N VAL A 40 -1.14 -5.55 -7.81
CA VAL A 40 -1.71 -5.86 -9.13
C VAL A 40 -1.33 -4.78 -10.15
N ILE A 41 -1.47 -3.50 -9.79
CA ILE A 41 -1.09 -2.38 -10.67
C ILE A 41 0.40 -2.45 -11.02
N LEU A 42 1.26 -2.66 -10.02
CA LEU A 42 2.70 -2.77 -10.21
C LEU A 42 3.07 -3.96 -11.12
N GLY A 43 2.41 -5.11 -10.94
CA GLY A 43 2.61 -6.29 -11.77
C GLY A 43 2.22 -6.05 -13.23
N ILE A 44 1.08 -5.41 -13.47
CA ILE A 44 0.65 -5.03 -14.83
C ILE A 44 1.65 -4.04 -15.44
N LEU A 45 2.06 -3.04 -14.68
CA LEU A 45 3.00 -2.02 -15.16
C LEU A 45 4.38 -2.60 -15.49
N THR A 46 4.81 -3.61 -14.74
CA THR A 46 6.05 -4.36 -15.00
C THR A 46 5.94 -5.20 -16.27
N MET A 47 4.80 -5.89 -16.47
CA MET A 47 4.54 -6.67 -17.69
C MET A 47 4.53 -5.79 -18.94
N VAL A 48 3.90 -4.61 -18.85
CA VAL A 48 3.88 -3.64 -19.94
C VAL A 48 5.31 -3.12 -20.22
N SER A 49 6.11 -2.89 -19.18
CA SER A 49 7.50 -2.42 -19.33
C SER A 49 8.40 -3.38 -20.12
N ILE A 50 8.14 -4.69 -20.07
CA ILE A 50 8.91 -5.71 -20.82
C ILE A 50 8.67 -5.61 -22.33
N VAL A 51 7.48 -5.18 -22.74
CA VAL A 51 7.08 -5.09 -24.16
C VAL A 51 7.54 -3.76 -24.79
N LEU A 52 7.85 -2.74 -23.98
CA LEU A 52 8.28 -1.43 -24.50
C LEU A 52 9.76 -1.42 -24.93
N PRO A 53 10.11 -0.68 -25.99
CA PRO A 53 11.51 -0.41 -26.38
C PRO A 53 12.28 0.25 -25.23
N VAL A 54 13.58 -0.06 -25.11
CA VAL A 54 14.47 0.43 -24.05
C VAL A 54 14.41 1.95 -23.86
N ASN A 55 14.20 2.69 -24.95
CA ASN A 55 14.08 4.16 -24.95
C ASN A 55 12.93 4.68 -24.06
N TYR A 56 11.89 3.87 -23.84
CA TYR A 56 10.74 4.22 -23.01
C TYR A 56 10.77 3.59 -21.61
N SER A 57 11.75 2.72 -21.33
CA SER A 57 11.87 2.01 -20.06
C SER A 57 12.03 2.96 -18.87
N ILE A 58 12.78 4.04 -19.04
CA ILE A 58 12.95 5.08 -18.01
C ILE A 58 11.61 5.72 -17.61
N TYR A 59 10.74 6.03 -18.57
CA TYR A 59 9.43 6.62 -18.28
C TYR A 59 8.53 5.64 -17.52
N ALA A 60 8.59 4.35 -17.85
CA ALA A 60 7.84 3.32 -17.14
C ALA A 60 8.30 3.18 -15.68
N VAL A 61 9.62 3.23 -15.44
CA VAL A 61 10.18 3.22 -14.08
C VAL A 61 9.79 4.47 -13.29
N VAL A 62 9.85 5.65 -13.89
CA VAL A 62 9.41 6.90 -13.21
C VAL A 62 7.92 6.84 -12.85
N LEU A 63 7.08 6.29 -13.73
CA LEU A 63 5.65 6.16 -13.51
C LEU A 63 5.35 5.16 -12.38
N THR A 64 6.01 4.00 -12.34
CA THR A 64 5.87 3.04 -11.23
C THR A 64 6.22 3.66 -9.88
N ILE A 65 7.36 4.37 -9.79
CA ILE A 65 7.80 5.03 -8.55
C ILE A 65 6.78 6.08 -8.11
N THR A 66 6.26 6.88 -9.05
CA THR A 66 5.28 7.92 -8.74
C THR A 66 3.99 7.33 -8.15
N VAL A 67 3.48 6.23 -8.73
CA VAL A 67 2.30 5.52 -8.21
C VAL A 67 2.54 5.02 -6.79
N VAL A 68 3.69 4.41 -6.52
CA VAL A 68 4.07 3.91 -5.18
C VAL A 68 4.14 5.05 -4.15
N ILE A 69 4.71 6.20 -4.53
CA ILE A 69 4.78 7.37 -3.64
C ILE A 69 3.37 7.88 -3.32
N ILE A 70 2.50 8.04 -4.33
CA ILE A 70 1.13 8.53 -4.14
C ILE A 70 0.36 7.63 -3.18
N GLU A 71 0.43 6.32 -3.34
CA GLU A 71 -0.26 5.39 -2.44
C GLU A 71 0.29 5.44 -1.01
N THR A 72 1.60 5.61 -0.85
CA THR A 72 2.24 5.78 0.46
C THR A 72 1.76 7.06 1.14
N VAL A 73 1.64 8.17 0.39
CA VAL A 73 1.11 9.45 0.89
C VAL A 73 -0.36 9.33 1.29
N ILE A 74 -1.20 8.71 0.45
CA ILE A 74 -2.62 8.48 0.76
C ILE A 74 -2.76 7.65 2.05
N PHE A 75 -1.96 6.60 2.19
CA PHE A 75 -1.93 5.79 3.40
C PHE A 75 -1.50 6.59 4.63
N MET A 76 -0.48 7.43 4.49
CA MET A 76 0.00 8.30 5.57
C MET A 76 -1.07 9.30 6.02
N ILE A 77 -1.79 9.94 5.10
CA ILE A 77 -2.89 10.87 5.39
C ILE A 77 -4.04 10.14 6.12
N LEU A 78 -4.45 8.96 5.63
CA LEU A 78 -5.49 8.16 6.26
C LEU A 78 -5.11 7.72 7.68
N SER A 79 -3.86 7.35 7.90
CA SER A 79 -3.32 7.00 9.21
C SER A 79 -3.34 8.20 10.16
N ASN A 80 -3.01 9.40 9.67
CA ASN A 80 -2.96 10.62 10.49
C ASN A 80 -4.36 11.16 10.84
N SER A 81 -5.32 11.08 9.91
CA SER A 81 -6.72 11.48 10.15
C SER A 81 -7.38 10.61 11.23
N ASN A 82 -7.14 9.30 11.23
CA ASN A 82 -7.69 8.39 12.26
C ASN A 82 -7.04 8.57 13.65
N LYS A 83 -5.84 9.14 13.74
CA LYS A 83 -5.24 9.49 15.05
C LYS A 83 -5.98 10.66 15.70
N LYS A 84 -6.41 11.66 14.91
CA LYS A 84 -7.11 12.84 15.45
C LYS A 84 -8.48 12.49 16.05
N GLU A 85 -9.21 11.54 15.45
CA GLU A 85 -10.53 11.09 15.92
C GLU A 85 -10.51 10.35 17.26
N LYS A 86 -9.35 9.83 17.70
CA LYS A 86 -9.22 9.15 19.01
C LYS A 86 -8.78 10.08 20.15
N VAL A 87 -8.51 11.35 19.87
CA VAL A 87 -8.00 12.33 20.84
C VAL A 87 -9.06 13.42 21.15
N VAL A 88 -10.25 13.31 20.57
CA VAL A 88 -11.42 14.16 20.85
C VAL A 88 -12.44 13.35 21.63
#